data_AF-A0A6H1ZAI0-F1
#
_entry.id   AF-A0A6H1ZAI0-F1
#
_cell.length_a   1.000
_cell.length_b   1.000
_cell.length_c   1.000
_cell.angle_alpha   90.00
_cell.angle_beta   90.00
_cell.angle_gamma   90.00
#
_symmetry.space_group_name_H-M   'P 1'
#
loop_
_entity.id
_entity.type
_entity.pdbx_description
1 polymer ?
#
loop_
_entity_poly.entity_id
_entity_poly.type
_entity_poly.pdbx_seq_one_letter_code
_entity_poly.pdbx_strand_id
1 'polypeptide(L)'
;MKKPASPMPFTPKLAKVIKIYGDLKRAETADGYTVYRQDKLFVKGDGWNRYVRCCPMDNHFIFRDPAFNRVVGRWEFLCSCGFAAGIVGANVYAKQMSPTSGGDGMIAGEMIVCLHLFNYGKHADGST
;
A
#
# COMPACT_ATOMS: atom_id res chain seq x y z
N MET A 1 35.72 0.79 -33.75
CA MET A 1 35.31 0.47 -32.37
C MET A 1 33.80 0.63 -32.25
N LYS A 2 33.06 -0.42 -31.85
CA LYS A 2 31.61 -0.33 -31.61
C LYS A 2 31.38 0.44 -30.30
N LYS A 3 30.54 1.47 -30.35
CA LYS A 3 30.16 2.29 -29.20
C LYS A 3 29.45 1.39 -28.16
N PRO A 4 29.81 1.42 -26.87
CA PRO A 4 29.11 0.64 -25.86
C PRO A 4 27.64 1.08 -25.81
N ALA A 5 26.73 0.11 -25.73
CA ALA A 5 25.31 0.38 -25.58
C ALA A 5 25.11 1.19 -24.29
N SER A 6 24.43 2.33 -24.42
CA SER A 6 24.08 3.17 -23.28
C SER A 6 23.18 2.34 -22.34
N PRO A 7 23.42 2.31 -21.02
CA PRO A 7 22.53 1.63 -20.11
C PRO A 7 21.15 2.25 -20.26
N MET A 8 20.17 1.41 -20.63
CA MET A 8 18.77 1.84 -20.68
C MET A 8 18.42 2.45 -19.33
N PRO A 9 17.81 3.65 -19.28
CA PRO A 9 17.35 4.21 -18.02
C PRO A 9 16.38 3.21 -17.40
N PHE A 10 16.75 2.66 -16.24
CA PHE A 10 15.82 1.92 -15.41
C PHE A 10 14.81 2.93 -14.89
N THR A 11 13.75 3.18 -15.67
CA THR A 11 12.60 3.92 -15.18
C THR A 11 11.88 2.96 -14.24
N PRO A 12 11.89 3.19 -12.92
CA PRO A 12 11.12 2.34 -12.03
C PRO A 12 9.66 2.43 -12.46
N LYS A 13 9.12 1.33 -12.99
CA LYS A 13 7.69 1.25 -13.24
C LYS A 13 7.04 1.35 -11.86
N LEU A 14 6.34 2.45 -11.59
CA LEU A 14 5.42 2.53 -10.47
C LEU A 14 4.57 1.27 -10.50
N ALA A 15 4.37 0.62 -9.36
CA ALA A 15 3.62 -0.62 -9.26
C ALA A 15 2.19 -0.39 -9.77
N LYS A 16 1.95 -0.69 -11.04
CA LYS A 16 0.58 -0.74 -11.58
C LYS A 16 -0.02 -2.04 -11.06
N VAL A 17 -1.05 -1.94 -10.23
CA VAL A 17 -1.77 -3.13 -9.75
C VAL A 17 -2.77 -3.54 -10.82
N ILE A 18 -2.68 -4.78 -11.30
CA ILE A 18 -3.66 -5.41 -12.18
C ILE A 18 -4.71 -6.03 -11.26
N LYS A 19 -5.89 -5.40 -11.18
CA LYS A 19 -7.02 -5.95 -10.43
C LYS A 19 -7.56 -7.20 -11.15
N ILE A 20 -7.79 -8.27 -10.41
CA ILE A 20 -8.54 -9.43 -10.91
C ILE A 20 -10.03 -9.11 -10.72
N TYR A 21 -10.79 -9.07 -11.81
CA TYR A 21 -12.23 -8.83 -11.78
C TYR A 21 -12.93 -10.01 -11.07
N GLY A 22 -13.67 -9.73 -9.98
CA GLY A 22 -14.43 -10.73 -9.23
C GLY A 22 -13.81 -11.25 -7.93
N ASP A 23 -12.57 -10.86 -7.58
CA ASP A 23 -11.92 -11.24 -6.32
C ASP A 23 -11.42 -10.01 -5.55
N LEU A 24 -12.22 -9.51 -4.60
CA LEU A 24 -11.91 -8.33 -3.78
C LEU A 24 -10.82 -8.58 -2.72
N LYS A 25 -10.34 -9.82 -2.60
CA LYS A 25 -9.32 -10.23 -1.64
C LYS A 25 -7.96 -10.48 -2.28
N ARG A 26 -7.83 -10.33 -3.61
CA ARG A 26 -6.61 -10.65 -4.34
C ARG A 26 -6.33 -9.63 -5.46
N ALA A 27 -5.06 -9.38 -5.72
CA ALA A 27 -4.62 -8.62 -6.89
C ALA A 27 -3.27 -9.16 -7.38
N GLU A 28 -2.90 -8.81 -8.60
CA GLU A 28 -1.57 -9.07 -9.16
C GLU A 28 -0.84 -7.74 -9.38
N THR A 29 0.41 -7.63 -8.95
CA THR A 29 1.23 -6.45 -9.26
C THR A 29 1.72 -6.51 -10.71
N ALA A 30 2.09 -5.39 -11.32
CA ALA A 30 2.64 -5.35 -12.67
C ALA A 30 3.92 -6.19 -12.87
N ASP A 31 4.56 -6.60 -11.77
CA ASP A 31 5.74 -7.47 -11.78
C ASP A 31 5.38 -8.96 -11.55
N GLY A 32 4.08 -9.31 -11.60
CA GLY A 32 3.58 -10.68 -11.54
C GLY A 32 3.44 -11.25 -10.13
N TYR A 33 3.51 -10.44 -9.08
CA TYR A 33 3.31 -10.93 -7.71
C TYR A 33 1.83 -10.94 -7.33
N THR A 34 1.33 -12.07 -6.85
CA THR A 34 0.02 -12.14 -6.22
C THR A 34 0.07 -11.57 -4.81
N VAL A 35 -0.87 -10.69 -4.48
CA VAL A 35 -1.04 -10.09 -3.16
C VAL A 35 -2.47 -10.28 -2.67
N TYR A 36 -2.64 -10.35 -1.35
CA TYR A 36 -3.91 -10.65 -0.72
C TYR A 36 -4.30 -9.56 0.27
N ARG A 37 -5.61 -9.38 0.46
CA ARG A 37 -6.17 -8.50 1.50
C ARG A 37 -5.76 -9.00 2.87
N GLN A 38 -5.27 -8.09 3.70
CA GLN A 38 -4.94 -8.34 5.10
C GLN A 38 -5.54 -7.23 5.96
N ASP A 39 -6.09 -7.59 7.12
CA ASP A 39 -6.70 -6.61 8.03
C ASP A 39 -5.65 -5.83 8.83
N LYS A 40 -4.44 -6.39 8.96
CA LYS A 40 -3.29 -5.77 9.60
C LYS A 40 -2.00 -6.20 8.92
N LEU A 41 -1.03 -5.29 8.87
CA LEU A 41 0.32 -5.56 8.37
C LEU A 41 1.31 -5.40 9.51
N PHE A 42 2.27 -6.32 9.60
CA PHE A 42 3.40 -6.16 10.51
C PHE A 42 4.36 -5.14 9.92
N VAL A 43 4.73 -4.13 10.70
CA VAL A 43 5.66 -3.06 10.32
C VAL A 43 6.95 -3.28 11.10
N LYS A 44 8.06 -3.38 10.37
CA LYS A 44 9.41 -3.61 10.91
C LYS A 44 10.32 -2.44 10.56
N GLY A 45 10.99 -1.87 11.56
CA GLY A 45 11.94 -0.77 11.43
C GLY A 45 12.53 -0.38 12.79
N ASP A 46 13.42 0.61 12.83
CA ASP A 46 14.05 1.09 14.06
C ASP A 46 13.02 1.69 15.02
N GLY A 47 12.63 0.93 16.04
CA GLY A 47 11.55 1.30 16.97
C GLY A 47 10.13 0.95 16.47
N TRP A 48 10.01 0.35 15.29
CA TRP A 48 8.73 -0.07 14.71
C TRP A 48 8.73 -1.60 14.63
N ASN A 49 8.14 -2.28 15.62
CA ASN A 49 7.99 -3.73 15.63
C ASN A 49 6.58 -4.06 16.11
N ARG A 50 5.60 -3.82 15.26
CA ARG A 50 4.18 -3.83 15.65
C ARG A 50 3.26 -4.13 14.48
N TYR A 51 2.04 -4.54 14.77
CA TYR A 51 0.98 -4.57 13.76
C TYR A 51 0.36 -3.18 13.62
N VAL A 52 -0.06 -2.86 12.40
CA VAL A 52 -0.91 -1.68 12.14
C VAL A 52 -2.10 -2.13 11.30
N ARG A 53 -3.30 -1.72 11.71
CA ARG A 53 -4.55 -2.04 11.01
C ARG A 53 -4.58 -1.38 9.64
N CYS A 54 -5.05 -2.10 8.64
CA CYS A 54 -5.30 -1.57 7.30
C CYS A 54 -6.69 -0.92 7.25
N CYS A 55 -6.80 0.16 6.49
CA CYS A 55 -8.06 0.82 6.17
C CYS A 55 -9.08 -0.18 5.61
N PRO A 56 -10.23 -0.40 6.29
CA PRO A 56 -11.24 -1.34 5.82
C PRO A 56 -12.05 -0.70 4.69
N MET A 57 -11.67 -1.00 3.45
CA MET A 57 -12.36 -0.50 2.25
C MET A 57 -13.07 -1.66 1.54
N ASP A 58 -14.21 -1.40 0.89
CA ASP A 58 -14.95 -2.45 0.19
C ASP A 58 -14.19 -2.94 -1.05
N ASN A 59 -13.83 -2.00 -1.94
CA ASN A 59 -13.29 -2.29 -3.26
C ASN A 59 -11.76 -2.24 -3.35
N HIS A 60 -11.11 -1.87 -2.25
CA HIS A 60 -9.66 -1.74 -2.17
C HIS A 60 -9.10 -2.42 -0.93
N PHE A 61 -7.83 -2.80 -1.00
CA PHE A 61 -7.11 -3.28 0.17
C PHE A 61 -5.66 -2.81 0.11
N ILE A 62 -5.03 -2.80 1.28
CA ILE A 62 -3.64 -2.43 1.43
C ILE A 62 -2.81 -3.70 1.59
N PHE A 63 -1.65 -3.71 0.96
CA PHE A 63 -0.70 -4.82 1.02
C PHE A 63 0.72 -4.28 1.16
N ARG A 64 1.60 -5.10 1.72
CA ARG A 64 3.05 -4.88 1.67
C ARG A 64 3.56 -5.30 0.30
N ASP A 65 4.31 -4.44 -0.36
CA ASP A 65 4.86 -4.73 -1.68
C ASP A 65 5.93 -5.84 -1.60
N PRO A 66 5.75 -7.00 -2.28
CA PRO A 66 6.72 -8.09 -2.26
C PRO A 66 8.10 -7.73 -2.80
N ALA A 67 8.19 -6.68 -3.61
CA ALA A 67 9.43 -6.23 -4.23
C ALA A 67 10.04 -4.99 -3.56
N PHE A 68 9.48 -4.52 -2.42
CA PHE A 68 10.01 -3.37 -1.68
C PHE A 68 11.51 -3.45 -1.39
N ASN A 69 11.99 -4.60 -0.89
CA ASN A 69 13.40 -4.81 -0.56
C ASN A 69 14.29 -5.08 -1.79
N ARG A 70 13.71 -5.21 -2.99
CA ARG A 70 14.42 -5.59 -4.23
C ARG A 70 14.55 -4.43 -5.21
N VAL A 71 13.69 -3.43 -5.10
CA VAL A 71 13.63 -2.30 -6.04
C VAL A 71 13.76 -0.99 -5.27
N VAL A 72 14.86 -0.27 -5.49
CA VAL A 72 15.12 1.03 -4.86
C VAL A 72 14.05 2.04 -5.25
N GLY A 73 13.59 2.83 -4.28
CA GLY A 73 12.58 3.88 -4.48
C GLY A 73 11.13 3.38 -4.47
N ARG A 74 10.91 2.09 -4.16
CA ARG A 74 9.59 1.50 -4.08
C ARG A 74 8.95 1.77 -2.72
N TRP A 75 7.64 1.98 -2.69
CA TRP A 75 6.90 2.13 -1.43
C TRP A 75 6.70 0.76 -0.77
N GLU A 76 6.84 0.72 0.56
CA GLU A 76 6.66 -0.51 1.34
C GLU A 76 5.20 -0.99 1.34
N PHE A 77 4.26 -0.04 1.45
CA PHE A 77 2.83 -0.32 1.45
C PHE A 77 2.16 0.32 0.25
N LEU A 78 1.27 -0.43 -0.37
CA LEU A 78 0.49 0.00 -1.52
C LEU A 78 -0.99 -0.31 -1.31
N CYS A 79 -1.83 0.54 -1.86
CA CYS A 79 -3.24 0.25 -2.05
C CYS A 79 -3.44 -0.49 -3.38
N SER A 80 -4.43 -1.38 -3.47
CA SER A 80 -4.78 -2.07 -4.71
C SER A 80 -5.28 -1.15 -5.84
N CYS A 81 -5.44 0.16 -5.59
CA CYS A 81 -5.60 1.17 -6.65
C CYS A 81 -4.27 1.52 -7.37
N GLY A 82 -3.12 1.04 -6.87
CA GLY A 82 -1.78 1.33 -7.41
C GLY A 82 -1.08 2.54 -6.77
N PHE A 83 -1.66 3.17 -5.75
CA PHE A 83 -1.03 4.30 -5.06
C PHE A 83 -0.39 3.90 -3.73
N ALA A 84 0.58 4.71 -3.27
CA ALA A 84 1.23 4.58 -1.98
C ALA A 84 0.23 4.54 -0.82
N ALA A 85 0.47 3.64 0.12
CA ALA A 85 -0.22 3.60 1.40
C ALA A 85 0.76 3.96 2.53
N GLY A 86 0.25 4.56 3.59
CA GLY A 86 1.08 5.04 4.70
C GLY A 86 0.36 4.97 6.04
N ILE A 87 1.14 4.89 7.13
CA ILE A 87 0.63 4.93 8.49
C ILE A 87 0.26 6.38 8.82
N VAL A 88 -0.97 6.59 9.29
CA VAL A 88 -1.49 7.89 9.68
C VAL A 88 -2.15 7.82 11.06
N GLY A 89 -2.21 8.97 11.74
CA GLY A 89 -2.94 9.12 13.00
C GLY A 89 -4.43 9.39 12.81
N ALA A 90 -5.21 9.23 13.88
CA ALA A 90 -6.67 9.36 13.88
C ALA A 90 -7.18 10.68 13.27
N ASN A 91 -6.46 11.79 13.41
CA ASN A 91 -6.85 13.08 12.83
C ASN A 91 -7.04 13.03 11.30
N VAL A 92 -6.34 12.12 10.62
CA VAL A 92 -6.45 11.96 9.16
C VAL A 92 -7.71 11.20 8.77
N TYR A 93 -8.05 10.14 9.51
CA TYR A 93 -9.12 9.22 9.10
C TYR A 93 -10.41 9.29 9.92
N ALA A 94 -10.42 10.00 11.05
CA ALA A 94 -11.56 10.05 11.96
C ALA A 94 -12.85 10.59 11.32
N LYS A 95 -12.74 11.33 10.21
CA LYS A 95 -13.91 11.82 9.44
C LYS A 95 -14.64 10.71 8.67
N GLN A 96 -13.96 9.59 8.40
CA GLN A 96 -14.46 8.50 7.57
C GLN A 96 -14.67 7.21 8.37
N MET A 97 -14.02 7.07 9.53
CA MET A 97 -14.11 5.87 10.36
C MET A 97 -13.72 6.13 11.80
N SER A 98 -14.15 5.24 12.70
CA SER A 98 -13.81 5.32 14.12
C SER A 98 -12.30 5.09 14.34
N PRO A 99 -11.69 5.84 15.29
CA PRO A 99 -10.33 5.58 15.75
C PRO A 99 -10.08 4.11 16.09
N THR A 100 -8.92 3.59 15.68
CA THR A 100 -8.52 2.23 16.04
C THR A 100 -8.27 2.14 17.54
N SER A 101 -8.79 1.08 18.16
CA SER A 101 -8.41 0.71 19.53
C SER A 101 -7.02 0.06 19.54
N GLY A 102 -6.28 0.24 20.63
CA GLY A 102 -5.06 -0.55 20.88
C GLY A 102 -5.41 -2.03 21.10
N GLY A 103 -4.42 -2.92 20.96
CA GLY A 103 -4.56 -4.38 21.12
C GLY A 103 -3.68 -5.15 20.12
N ASP A 104 -3.37 -6.42 20.38
CA ASP A 104 -2.54 -7.29 19.52
C ASP A 104 -1.21 -6.67 19.05
N GLY A 105 -0.56 -5.86 19.89
CA GLY A 105 0.64 -5.13 19.49
C GLY A 105 0.37 -4.07 18.42
N MET A 106 -0.78 -3.40 18.45
CA MET A 106 -1.11 -2.20 17.68
C MET A 106 -1.16 -0.96 18.58
N ILE A 107 -0.83 0.21 18.02
CA ILE A 107 -0.99 1.50 18.71
C ILE A 107 -2.38 2.06 18.39
N ALA A 108 -3.09 2.49 19.44
CA ALA A 108 -4.39 3.12 19.29
C ALA A 108 -4.29 4.40 18.45
N GLY A 109 -5.26 4.61 17.57
CA GLY A 109 -5.30 5.78 16.71
C GLY A 109 -4.40 5.70 15.47
N GLU A 110 -3.66 4.61 15.24
CA GLU A 110 -2.91 4.40 14.00
C GLU A 110 -3.66 3.52 12.99
N MET A 111 -3.49 3.83 11.71
CA MET A 111 -4.01 3.03 10.60
C MET A 111 -3.13 3.20 9.36
N ILE A 112 -2.98 2.14 8.56
CA ILE A 112 -2.43 2.25 7.21
C ILE A 112 -3.57 2.63 6.25
N VAL A 113 -3.40 3.71 5.49
CA VAL A 113 -4.41 4.22 4.57
C VAL A 113 -3.87 4.43 3.16
N CYS A 114 -4.75 4.43 2.16
CA CYS A 114 -4.43 4.92 0.81
C CYS A 114 -4.20 6.43 0.85
N LEU A 115 -2.98 6.90 0.63
CA LEU A 115 -2.67 8.33 0.74
C LEU A 115 -3.42 9.17 -0.29
N HIS A 116 -3.72 8.61 -1.47
CA HIS A 116 -4.50 9.32 -2.49
C HIS A 116 -5.96 9.54 -2.04
N LEU A 117 -6.59 8.52 -1.45
CA LEU A 117 -7.96 8.61 -0.96
C LEU A 117 -8.09 9.68 0.13
N PHE A 118 -7.20 9.67 1.11
CA PHE A 118 -7.29 10.57 2.25
C PHE A 118 -6.85 12.01 1.93
N ASN A 119 -6.07 12.22 0.87
CA ASN A 119 -5.73 13.57 0.41
C ASN A 119 -6.76 14.17 -0.56
N TYR A 120 -7.40 13.34 -1.40
CA TYR A 120 -8.20 13.83 -2.54
C TYR A 120 -9.65 13.33 -2.55
N GLY A 121 -10.06 12.51 -1.59
CA GLY A 121 -11.41 11.93 -1.50
C GLY A 121 -11.70 10.84 -2.54
N LYS A 122 -10.68 10.32 -3.24
CA LYS A 122 -10.81 9.22 -4.21
C LYS A 122 -9.53 8.40 -4.37
N HIS A 123 -9.68 7.16 -4.77
CA HIS A 123 -8.58 6.29 -5.18
C HIS A 123 -7.96 6.72 -6.53
N ALA A 124 -6.76 6.22 -6.82
CA ALA A 124 -6.00 6.58 -8.03
C ALA A 124 -6.63 6.04 -9.33
N ASP A 125 -7.48 5.02 -9.23
CA ASP A 125 -8.30 4.49 -10.33
C ASP A 125 -9.69 5.16 -10.42
N GLY A 126 -9.96 6.17 -9.60
CA GLY A 126 -11.16 7.01 -9.67
C GLY A 126 -12.34 6.56 -8.81
N SER A 127 -12.30 5.38 -8.19
CA SER A 127 -13.31 4.92 -7.22
C SER A 127 -13.21 5.67 -5.89
N THR A 128 -14.30 5.65 -5.12
CA THR A 128 -14.37 6.15 -3.73
C THR A 128 -14.24 5.01 -2.72
#